data_AF-A0A847ZGB3-F1
#
_entry.id   AF-A0A847ZGB3-F1
#
_cell.length_a   1.000
_cell.length_b   1.000
_cell.length_c   1.000
_cell.angle_alpha   90.00
_cell.angle_beta   90.00
_cell.angle_gamma   90.00
#
_symmetry.space_group_name_H-M   'P 1'
#
loop_
_entity.id
_entity.type
_entity.pdbx_description
1 polymer ?
#
loop_
_entity_poly.entity_id
_entity_poly.type
_entity_poly.pdbx_seq_one_letter_code
_entity_poly.pdbx_strand_id
1 'polypeptide(L)' 'MTTHNDCVVLVESVSHALGAEKIIKGAGINCKLIHVPRHLSSDCGICLRFRADDRERVEALLQGKLHFFDIKLL' A
#
# COMPACT_ATOMS: atom_id res chain seq x y z
N MET A 1 -1.89 -0.18 -24.34
CA MET A 1 -2.61 -1.16 -23.51
C MET A 1 -2.20 -0.91 -22.07
N THR A 2 -2.95 -0.14 -21.29
CA THR A 2 -2.69 0.06 -19.86
C THR A 2 -3.63 -0.86 -19.09
N THR A 3 -3.15 -2.05 -18.75
CA THR A 3 -3.81 -2.90 -17.76
C THR A 3 -3.71 -2.16 -16.42
N HIS A 4 -4.79 -1.49 -16.02
CA HIS A 4 -4.89 -0.76 -14.74
C HIS A 4 -5.05 -1.76 -13.60
N ASN A 5 -4.00 -2.51 -13.29
CA ASN A 5 -3.91 -3.32 -12.08
C ASN A 5 -3.20 -2.46 -11.02
N ASP A 6 -3.99 -1.79 -10.18
CA ASP A 6 -3.48 -1.12 -8.99
C ASP A 6 -3.45 -2.15 -7.84
N CYS A 7 -2.53 -1.98 -6.89
CA CYS A 7 -2.50 -2.71 -5.63
C CYS A 7 -2.72 -1.75 -4.48
N VAL A 8 -3.27 -2.26 -3.38
CA VAL A 8 -3.35 -1.59 -2.09
C VAL A 8 -2.69 -2.41 -1.01
N VAL A 9 -1.87 -1.77 -0.18
CA VAL A 9 -1.41 -2.35 1.07
C VAL A 9 -2.34 -1.92 2.21
N LEU A 10 -2.87 -2.93 2.89
CA LEU A 10 -3.66 -2.78 4.11
C LEU A 10 -2.70 -2.63 5.28
N VAL A 11 -2.89 -1.56 6.05
CA VAL A 11 -2.09 -1.25 7.23
C VAL A 11 -3.00 -1.11 8.44
N GLU A 12 -2.44 -1.19 9.64
CA GLU A 12 -3.19 -1.17 10.90
C GLU A 12 -3.44 0.23 11.48
N SER A 13 -2.84 1.27 10.90
CA SER A 13 -3.09 2.67 11.30
C SER A 13 -2.62 3.66 10.25
N VAL A 14 -3.12 4.90 10.33
CA VAL A 14 -2.64 6.03 9.51
C VAL A 14 -1.14 6.26 9.66
N SER A 15 -0.59 6.12 10.87
CA SER A 15 0.85 6.24 11.12
C SER A 15 1.66 5.23 10.30
N HIS A 16 1.18 3.99 10.21
CA HIS A 16 1.81 2.95 9.40
C HIS A 16 1.69 3.25 7.90
N ALA A 17 0.54 3.78 7.47
CA ALA A 17 0.36 4.26 6.10
C ALA A 17 1.40 5.33 5.73
N LEU A 18 1.55 6.36 6.56
CA LEU A 18 2.49 7.45 6.34
C LEU A 18 3.96 6.96 6.34
N GLY A 19 4.29 6.00 7.22
CA GLY A 19 5.59 5.35 7.25
C GLY A 19 5.89 4.57 5.97
N ALA A 20 4.95 3.73 5.54
CA ALA A 20 5.03 3.00 4.28
C ALA A 20 5.19 3.95 3.09
N GLU A 21 4.42 5.04 3.05
CA GLU A 21 4.49 6.03 1.98
C GLU A 21 5.88 6.65 1.86
N LYS A 22 6.50 7.03 2.98
CA LYS A 22 7.86 7.57 2.99
C LYS A 22 8.88 6.55 2.48
N ILE A 23 8.77 5.28 2.89
CA ILE A 23 9.69 4.21 2.47
C ILE A 23 9.55 3.98 0.95
N ILE A 24 8.32 3.86 0.46
CA ILE A 24 8.01 3.56 -0.94
C ILE A 24 8.41 4.74 -1.85
N LYS A 25 8.04 5.98 -1.48
CA LYS A 25 8.46 7.18 -2.20
C LYS A 25 9.97 7.36 -2.17
N GLY A 26 10.62 7.05 -1.05
CA GLY A 26 12.08 7.08 -0.93
C GLY A 26 12.79 6.10 -1.86
N ALA A 27 12.13 5.00 -2.25
CA ALA A 27 12.61 4.05 -3.24
C ALA A 27 12.26 4.43 -4.70
N GLY A 28 11.64 5.59 -4.93
CA GLY A 28 11.24 6.07 -6.25
C GLY A 28 9.94 5.45 -6.78
N ILE A 29 9.19 4.74 -5.94
CA ILE A 29 7.92 4.11 -6.32
C ILE A 29 6.76 5.07 -6.07
N ASN A 30 5.90 5.23 -7.07
CA ASN A 30 4.78 6.14 -6.98
C ASN A 30 3.62 5.50 -6.21
N CYS A 31 3.36 5.98 -4.99
CA CYS A 31 2.25 5.54 -4.15
C CYS A 31 1.41 6.72 -3.67
N LYS A 32 0.14 6.44 -3.34
CA LYS A 32 -0.82 7.42 -2.87
C LYS A 32 -1.65 6.85 -1.72
N LEU A 33 -1.71 7.56 -0.61
CA LEU A 33 -2.69 7.29 0.44
C LEU A 33 -4.11 7.43 -0.10
N ILE A 34 -4.93 6.39 0.09
CA ILE A 34 -6.36 6.42 -0.21
C ILE A 34 -7.15 5.86 0.97
N HIS A 35 -8.39 6.30 1.12
CA HIS A 35 -9.30 5.65 2.05
C HIS A 35 -9.62 4.25 1.52
N VAL A 36 -9.62 3.27 2.41
CA VAL A 36 -9.95 1.90 2.00
C VAL A 36 -11.40 1.89 1.48
N PRO A 37 -11.68 1.26 0.32
CA PRO A 37 -13.05 1.18 -0.18
C PRO A 37 -13.92 0.41 0.83
N ARG A 38 -15.17 0.85 1.02
CA ARG A 38 -16.12 0.33 2.02
C ARG A 38 -16.31 -1.19 2.00
N HIS A 39 -15.97 -1.85 0.90
CA HIS A 39 -16.08 -3.30 0.73
C HIS A 39 -14.85 -4.09 1.23
N LEU A 40 -13.75 -3.42 1.57
CA LEU A 40 -12.51 -4.02 2.09
C LEU A 40 -12.32 -3.79 3.61
N SER A 41 -13.18 -3.02 4.28
CA SER A 41 -12.91 -2.54 5.65
C SER A 41 -13.19 -3.55 6.78
N SER A 42 -12.15 -3.81 7.58
CA SER A 42 -12.22 -4.04 9.03
C SER A 42 -11.48 -2.89 9.72
N ASP A 43 -12.21 -1.94 10.31
CA ASP A 43 -11.78 -0.87 11.24
C ASP A 43 -10.71 0.17 10.83
N CYS A 44 -9.75 -0.13 9.94
CA CYS A 44 -8.56 0.73 9.81
C CYS A 44 -8.67 1.93 8.83
N GLY A 45 -9.71 1.99 7.99
CA GLY A 45 -10.08 3.18 7.21
C GLY A 45 -9.11 3.67 6.11
N ILE A 46 -7.84 3.27 6.10
CA ILE A 46 -6.81 3.81 5.20
C ILE A 46 -5.86 2.75 4.65
N CYS A 47 -5.46 2.93 3.38
CA CYS A 47 -4.54 2.05 2.67
C CYS A 47 -3.63 2.86 1.75
N LEU A 48 -2.51 2.27 1.32
CA LEU A 48 -1.68 2.85 0.28
C LEU A 48 -1.94 2.18 -1.05
N ARG A 49 -2.28 2.95 -2.07
CA ARG A 49 -2.37 2.48 -3.45
C ARG A 49 -1.08 2.72 -4.21
N PHE A 50 -0.64 1.71 -4.96
CA PHE A 50 0.53 1.76 -5.85
C PHE A 50 0.28 0.83 -7.05
N ARG A 51 1.17 0.81 -8.04
CA ARG A 51 0.99 -0.04 -9.24
C ARG A 51 1.28 -1.50 -8.91
N ALA A 52 0.53 -2.45 -9.48
CA ALA A 52 0.80 -3.87 -9.25
C ALA A 52 2.20 -4.32 -9.70
N ASP A 53 2.78 -3.66 -10.69
CA ASP A 53 4.18 -3.85 -11.14
C ASP A 53 5.19 -3.67 -10.00
N ASP A 54 4.88 -2.77 -9.06
CA ASP A 54 5.75 -2.48 -7.92
C ASP A 54 5.46 -3.38 -6.72
N ARG A 55 4.53 -4.34 -6.81
CA ARG A 55 4.12 -5.20 -5.67
C ARG A 55 5.28 -5.88 -4.98
N GLU A 56 6.11 -6.61 -5.72
CA GLU A 56 7.24 -7.34 -5.15
C GLU A 56 8.25 -6.39 -4.50
N ARG A 57 8.47 -5.22 -5.12
CA ARG A 57 9.38 -4.19 -4.58
C ARG A 57 8.82 -3.57 -3.31
N VAL A 58 7.55 -3.22 -3.29
CA VAL A 58 6.87 -2.65 -2.12
C VAL A 58 6.87 -3.66 -0.97
N GLU A 59 6.52 -4.91 -1.24
CA GLU A 59 6.53 -5.98 -0.25
C GLU A 59 7.92 -6.14 0.38
N ALA A 60 8.97 -6.24 -0.45
CA ALA A 60 10.35 -6.33 0.02
C ALA A 60 10.82 -5.09 0.80
N LEU A 61 10.34 -3.89 0.42
CA LEU A 61 10.68 -2.64 1.12
C LEU A 61 10.03 -2.53 2.50
N LEU A 62 8.82 -3.07 2.65
CA LEU A 62 8.05 -3.04 3.89
C LEU A 62 8.42 -4.21 4.81
N GLN A 63 8.74 -5.37 4.25
CA GLN A 63 9.27 -6.54 4.96
C GLN A 63 10.42 -6.13 5.89
N GLY A 64 10.26 -6.37 7.19
CA GLY A 64 11.24 -6.06 8.23
C GLY A 64 11.34 -4.59 8.66
N LYS A 65 10.61 -3.66 8.01
CA LYS A 65 10.57 -2.23 8.42
C LYS A 65 9.25 -1.82 9.05
N LEU A 66 8.14 -2.40 8.58
CA LEU A 66 6.80 -1.98 8.96
C LEU A 66 5.83 -3.16 8.90
N HIS A 67 4.91 -3.23 9.86
CA HIS A 67 3.87 -4.24 9.88
C HIS A 67 2.71 -3.83 8.97
N PHE A 68 2.32 -4.73 8.07
CA PHE A 68 1.18 -4.57 7.18
C PHE A 68 0.35 -5.85 7.19
N PHE A 69 -0.96 -5.72 6.97
CA PHE A 69 -1.88 -6.85 7.00
C PHE A 69 -1.78 -7.70 5.74
N ASP A 70 -1.95 -7.08 4.59
CA ASP A 70 -2.04 -7.78 3.31
C ASP A 70 -1.86 -6.80 2.15
N ILE A 71 -1.46 -7.31 0.98
CA ILE A 71 -1.40 -6.53 -0.26
C ILE A 71 -2.42 -7.11 -1.24
N LYS A 72 -3.45 -6.32 -1.56
CA LYS A 72 -4.54 -6.73 -2.45
C LYS A 72 -4.51 -6.01 -3.79
N LEU A 73 -4.85 -6.72 -4.84
CA LEU A 73 -5.12 -6.13 -6.15
C LEU A 73 -6.48 -5.43 -6.13
N LEU A 74 -6.56 -4.25 -6.76
CA LEU A 74 -7.78 -3.48 -7.04
C LEU A 74 -8.31 -3.76 -8.44
#